data_AF-A0A0R1V511-F1
#
_entry.id   AF-A0A0R1V511-F1
#
_cell.length_a   1.000
_cell.length_b   1.000
_cell.length_c   1.000
_cell.angle_alpha   90.00
_cell.angle_beta   90.00
_cell.angle_gamma   90.00
#
_symmetry.space_group_name_H-M   'P 1'
#
loop_
_entity.id
_entity.type
_entity.pdbx_description
1 polymer ?
#
loop_
_entity_poly.entity_id
_entity_poly.type
_entity_poly.pdbx_seq_one_letter_code
_entity_poly.pdbx_strand_id
1 'polypeptide(L)'
;MINLFDNYTTESRDLHIAMLMSDHRQETVVINDDGYLPDDVVSPLMYFFKHAGAKFEGRPRFFNQIDLPRFWEIEANAQEGKVMDKGVQRGRITYHRTDNERQVKTVEWFDRQGRTTVIDRYNQWGWKFAITTLDADGHYAMTTYLTPDGFEVLVENHFTGDIIYNHNHQGDFSLFKNRTEMVKYYLEHSGLAVDRIMYNTLADGFQVTESMAQSTHDNILFWQEPITDSVPGNMTYLLTKAEPNTKIVVQHRSAYDRLMELLPADQRDQVTYLGFIYPFRRQNQQRPTAVTFTNSDQMEQLEALVKTLPQVTFNVGALTEMSTKLLSFDQYDNVNLYPQILQTDVDRLVQEADLYLDINHGNEILDASRTAFENNMLIAGFDQTVHNRRFTSPEHIYQPDQVEDLVHLINTVLEDGNALEDQLQAQWRHAGEETVAHYKQVIG
;
A
#
# COMPACT_ATOMS: atom_id res chain seq x y z
N MET A 1 -23.19 -3.14 -9.75
CA MET A 1 -21.82 -3.68 -9.68
C MET A 1 -21.05 -2.98 -8.57
N ILE A 2 -20.12 -3.68 -7.93
CA ILE A 2 -19.20 -3.12 -6.92
C ILE A 2 -17.79 -3.71 -7.08
N ASN A 3 -16.78 -3.00 -6.53
CA ASN A 3 -15.52 -3.62 -6.14
C ASN A 3 -15.62 -4.06 -4.67
N LEU A 4 -15.10 -5.23 -4.34
CA LEU A 4 -15.07 -5.78 -2.99
C LEU A 4 -13.65 -6.26 -2.68
N PHE A 5 -12.87 -5.39 -2.04
CA PHE A 5 -11.49 -5.67 -1.67
C PHE A 5 -11.39 -6.10 -0.21
N ASP A 6 -10.54 -7.07 0.07
CA ASP A 6 -10.36 -7.53 1.46
C ASP A 6 -9.67 -6.45 2.30
N ASN A 7 -8.63 -5.82 1.76
CA ASN A 7 -7.84 -4.78 2.41
C ASN A 7 -7.53 -3.68 1.39
N TYR A 8 -7.20 -2.48 1.84
CA TYR A 8 -6.83 -1.37 0.95
C TYR A 8 -5.30 -1.23 0.77
N THR A 9 -4.68 -2.31 0.28
CA THR A 9 -3.23 -2.38 0.02
C THR A 9 -2.79 -1.49 -1.15
N THR A 10 -1.48 -1.39 -1.40
CA THR A 10 -0.94 -0.70 -2.58
C THR A 10 -1.49 -1.27 -3.88
N GLU A 11 -1.59 -2.58 -4.01
CA GLU A 11 -2.14 -3.26 -5.19
C GLU A 11 -3.64 -3.01 -5.33
N SER A 12 -4.38 -2.99 -4.22
CA SER A 12 -5.81 -2.65 -4.21
C SER A 12 -6.04 -1.21 -4.67
N ARG A 13 -5.17 -0.28 -4.24
CA ARG A 13 -5.16 1.12 -4.69
C ARG A 13 -4.83 1.24 -6.16
N ASP A 14 -3.83 0.52 -6.65
CA ASP A 14 -3.45 0.55 -8.06
C ASP A 14 -4.58 0.02 -8.96
N LEU A 15 -5.27 -1.05 -8.53
CA LEU A 15 -6.46 -1.54 -9.22
C LEU A 15 -7.60 -0.51 -9.19
N HIS A 16 -7.84 0.11 -8.04
CA HIS A 16 -8.87 1.15 -7.91
C HIS A 16 -8.60 2.33 -8.84
N ILE A 17 -7.36 2.84 -8.87
CA ILE A 17 -6.93 3.91 -9.76
C ILE A 17 -7.11 3.50 -11.22
N ALA A 18 -6.69 2.29 -11.59
CA ALA A 18 -6.83 1.81 -12.95
C ALA A 18 -8.30 1.72 -13.39
N MET A 19 -9.20 1.28 -12.50
CA MET A 19 -10.65 1.29 -12.75
C MET A 19 -11.18 2.71 -12.96
N LEU A 20 -10.82 3.67 -12.09
CA LEU A 20 -11.24 5.07 -12.23
C LEU A 20 -10.75 5.70 -13.54
N MET A 21 -9.49 5.43 -13.93
CA MET A 21 -8.89 5.92 -15.18
C MET A 21 -9.49 5.28 -16.43
N SER A 22 -10.11 4.11 -16.30
CA SER A 22 -10.80 3.39 -17.39
C SER A 22 -12.32 3.58 -17.37
N ASP A 23 -12.83 4.58 -16.64
CA ASP A 23 -14.25 4.93 -16.50
C ASP A 23 -15.13 3.88 -15.79
N HIS A 24 -14.51 2.96 -15.04
CA HIS A 24 -15.21 2.04 -14.15
C HIS A 24 -15.38 2.69 -12.76
N ARG A 25 -16.56 3.27 -12.51
CA ARG A 25 -16.88 4.09 -11.32
C ARG A 25 -17.90 3.45 -10.37
N GLN A 26 -17.98 2.13 -10.39
CA GLN A 26 -18.72 1.38 -9.37
C GLN A 26 -18.16 1.68 -7.97
N GLU A 27 -19.00 1.52 -6.94
CA GLU A 27 -18.59 1.72 -5.57
C GLU A 27 -17.47 0.75 -5.19
N THR A 28 -16.42 1.25 -4.53
CA THR A 28 -15.35 0.42 -3.97
C THR A 28 -15.59 0.18 -2.49
N VAL A 29 -15.81 -1.09 -2.14
CA VAL A 29 -16.00 -1.56 -0.77
C VAL A 29 -14.73 -2.25 -0.28
N VAL A 30 -14.21 -1.84 0.88
CA VAL A 30 -13.13 -2.54 1.59
C VAL A 30 -13.70 -3.25 2.82
N ILE A 31 -13.46 -4.56 2.93
CA ILE A 31 -13.97 -5.40 4.03
C ILE A 31 -13.26 -5.07 5.34
N ASN A 32 -11.93 -5.13 5.33
CA ASN A 32 -11.09 -4.87 6.50
C ASN A 32 -10.64 -3.41 6.51
N ASP A 33 -11.50 -2.55 7.05
CA ASP A 33 -11.24 -1.12 7.23
C ASP A 33 -10.19 -0.89 8.34
N ASP A 34 -9.05 -0.33 7.96
CA ASP A 34 -7.95 -0.04 8.88
C ASP A 34 -8.01 1.36 9.50
N GLY A 35 -9.05 2.13 9.19
CA GLY A 35 -9.29 3.50 9.65
C GLY A 35 -8.78 4.59 8.71
N TYR A 36 -8.12 4.25 7.60
CA TYR A 36 -7.53 5.24 6.70
C TYR A 36 -7.90 4.97 5.23
N LEU A 37 -9.20 4.79 4.98
CA LEU A 37 -9.75 4.67 3.63
C LEU A 37 -9.92 6.06 2.98
N PRO A 38 -9.65 6.20 1.68
CA PRO A 38 -9.96 7.42 0.92
C PRO A 38 -11.45 7.77 0.92
N ASP A 39 -11.77 9.04 0.62
CA ASP A 39 -13.14 9.57 0.62
C ASP A 39 -14.08 8.88 -0.39
N ASP A 40 -13.54 8.29 -1.45
CA ASP A 40 -14.27 7.57 -2.50
C ASP A 40 -14.34 6.05 -2.27
N VAL A 41 -13.95 5.58 -1.08
CA VAL A 41 -13.99 4.17 -0.68
C VAL A 41 -14.85 4.02 0.57
N VAL A 42 -15.72 3.01 0.59
CA VAL A 42 -16.60 2.70 1.72
C VAL A 42 -16.25 1.36 2.36
N SER A 43 -16.76 1.12 3.56
CA SER A 43 -16.62 -0.16 4.25
C SER A 43 -17.91 -0.60 4.96
N PRO A 44 -18.09 -1.91 5.22
CA PRO A 44 -19.16 -2.38 6.10
C PRO A 44 -19.09 -1.70 7.48
N LEU A 45 -17.88 -1.49 8.00
CA LEU A 45 -17.68 -0.85 9.31
C LEU A 45 -18.22 0.59 9.33
N MET A 46 -17.93 1.39 8.31
CA MET A 46 -18.48 2.74 8.15
C MET A 46 -20.01 2.72 8.08
N TYR A 47 -20.60 1.73 7.40
CA TYR A 47 -22.05 1.57 7.37
C TYR A 47 -22.64 1.38 8.77
N PHE A 48 -22.08 0.48 9.58
CA PHE A 48 -22.56 0.23 10.94
C PHE A 48 -22.37 1.45 11.85
N PHE A 49 -21.22 2.14 11.76
CA PHE A 49 -21.00 3.39 12.50
C PHE A 49 -22.00 4.47 12.12
N LYS A 50 -22.32 4.62 10.84
CA LYS A 50 -23.32 5.58 10.36
C LYS A 50 -24.71 5.26 10.91
N HIS A 51 -25.09 3.98 10.98
CA HIS A 51 -26.36 3.55 11.58
C HIS A 51 -26.41 3.78 13.10
N ALA A 52 -25.25 3.71 13.77
CA ALA A 52 -25.09 4.11 15.16
C ALA A 52 -25.07 5.64 15.38
N GLY A 53 -25.24 6.45 14.33
CA GLY A 53 -25.29 7.92 14.41
C GLY A 53 -23.91 8.59 14.47
N ALA A 54 -22.85 7.85 14.19
CA ALA A 54 -21.49 8.38 14.20
C ALA A 54 -21.28 9.40 13.06
N LYS A 55 -20.48 10.44 13.33
CA LYS A 55 -20.11 11.47 12.34
C LYS A 55 -18.64 11.32 11.97
N PHE A 56 -18.38 11.32 10.67
CA PHE A 56 -17.04 11.18 10.10
C PHE A 56 -16.36 12.55 9.98
N GLU A 57 -16.05 13.15 11.12
CA GLU A 57 -15.49 14.50 11.23
C GLU A 57 -14.30 14.49 12.17
N GLY A 58 -13.28 15.31 11.87
CA GLY A 58 -12.10 15.46 12.72
C GLY A 58 -10.81 15.44 11.93
N ARG A 59 -9.72 15.09 12.60
CA ARG A 59 -8.40 14.94 11.98
C ARG A 59 -7.61 13.85 12.69
N PRO A 60 -6.65 13.20 12.03
CA PRO A 60 -5.83 12.17 12.64
C PRO A 60 -5.12 12.69 13.90
N ARG A 61 -4.98 11.84 14.92
CA ARG A 61 -4.23 12.19 16.13
C ARG A 61 -2.74 12.21 15.81
N PHE A 62 -2.08 13.30 16.18
CA PHE A 62 -0.62 13.34 16.20
C PHE A 62 -0.10 12.52 17.39
N PHE A 63 1.13 11.99 17.30
CA PHE A 63 1.68 11.05 18.29
C PHE A 63 1.53 11.49 19.75
N ASN A 64 1.62 12.80 20.05
CA ASN A 64 1.52 13.35 21.40
C ASN A 64 0.08 13.71 21.86
N GLN A 65 -0.93 13.35 21.07
CA GLN A 65 -2.35 13.62 21.34
C GLN A 65 -3.12 12.39 21.83
N ILE A 66 -2.41 11.30 22.12
CA ILE A 66 -2.96 10.06 22.66
C ILE A 66 -3.27 10.26 24.14
N ASP A 67 -4.44 9.79 24.57
CA ASP A 67 -4.86 9.89 25.96
C ASP A 67 -3.99 8.96 26.84
N LEU A 68 -3.27 9.55 27.78
CA LEU A 68 -2.36 8.85 28.69
C LEU A 68 -2.77 9.00 30.16
N PRO A 69 -2.41 8.03 31.01
CA PRO A 69 -2.41 8.23 32.45
C PRO A 69 -1.56 9.44 32.85
N ARG A 70 -1.94 10.07 33.98
CA ARG A 70 -1.26 11.28 34.46
C ARG A 70 0.24 11.04 34.67
N PHE A 71 1.06 11.94 34.15
CA PHE A 71 2.54 11.95 34.22
C PHE A 71 3.26 10.90 33.38
N TRP A 72 2.55 10.13 32.56
CA TRP A 72 3.19 9.32 31.53
C TRP A 72 3.69 10.22 30.41
N GLU A 73 4.74 9.77 29.74
CA GLU A 73 5.40 10.52 28.66
C GLU A 73 5.44 9.70 27.38
N ILE A 74 5.66 10.38 26.26
CA ILE A 74 5.86 9.75 24.96
C ILE A 74 7.24 10.11 24.45
N GLU A 75 8.06 9.09 24.18
CA GLU A 75 9.30 9.21 23.44
C GLU A 75 9.04 8.80 21.99
N ALA A 76 9.39 9.62 21.00
CA ALA A 76 9.03 9.36 19.61
C ALA A 76 10.10 9.78 18.62
N ASN A 77 10.21 9.03 17.52
CA ASN A 77 11.00 9.38 16.35
C ASN A 77 10.09 9.41 15.10
N ALA A 78 10.68 9.41 13.90
CA ALA A 78 9.93 9.46 12.64
C ALA A 78 9.24 8.12 12.28
N GLN A 79 9.63 7.01 12.92
CA GLN A 79 9.16 5.66 12.60
C GLN A 79 8.10 5.16 13.59
N GLU A 80 8.29 5.42 14.88
CA GLU A 80 7.39 4.98 15.94
C GLU A 80 7.43 5.90 17.17
N GLY A 81 6.49 5.68 18.09
CA GLY A 81 6.48 6.26 19.43
C GLY A 81 6.45 5.18 20.52
N LYS A 82 6.89 5.54 21.73
CA LYS A 82 6.94 4.70 22.92
C LYS A 82 6.22 5.42 24.04
N VAL A 83 5.29 4.72 24.68
CA VAL A 83 4.60 5.23 25.87
C VAL A 83 5.39 4.80 27.10
N MET A 84 5.75 5.74 27.96
CA MET A 84 6.67 5.52 29.07
C MET A 84 6.05 5.92 30.43
N ASP A 85 6.31 5.10 31.45
CA ASP A 85 5.95 5.34 32.85
C ASP A 85 7.22 5.26 33.69
N LYS A 86 7.75 6.43 34.10
CA LYS A 86 8.99 6.53 34.90
C LYS A 86 10.16 5.75 34.29
N GLY A 87 10.36 5.89 32.98
CA GLY A 87 11.41 5.21 32.22
C GLY A 87 11.13 3.74 31.87
N VAL A 88 9.96 3.19 32.22
CA VAL A 88 9.53 1.85 31.81
C VAL A 88 8.59 1.97 30.62
N GLN A 89 8.88 1.28 29.52
CA GLN A 89 7.99 1.23 28.37
C GLN A 89 6.69 0.48 28.72
N ARG A 90 5.56 1.14 28.47
CA ARG A 90 4.20 0.66 28.71
C ARG A 90 3.38 0.48 27.44
N GLY A 91 3.93 0.91 26.30
CA GLY A 91 3.28 0.71 25.04
C GLY A 91 4.11 1.18 23.86
N ARG A 92 3.57 0.94 22.67
CA ARG A 92 4.15 1.33 21.39
C ARG A 92 3.08 2.01 20.55
N ILE A 93 3.43 3.14 19.96
CA ILE A 93 2.62 3.90 19.02
C ILE A 93 3.15 3.60 17.62
N THR A 94 2.29 3.07 16.76
CA THR A 94 2.60 2.85 15.34
C THR A 94 1.91 3.94 14.52
N TYR A 95 2.67 4.57 13.62
CA TYR A 95 2.12 5.58 12.72
C TYR A 95 1.40 4.96 11.52
N HIS A 96 0.47 5.72 10.94
CA HIS A 96 -0.22 5.35 9.71
C HIS A 96 0.76 5.26 8.53
N ARG A 97 1.67 6.22 8.44
CA ARG A 97 2.73 6.30 7.42
C ARG A 97 4.04 6.76 8.05
N THR A 98 5.14 6.43 7.40
CA THR A 98 6.52 6.77 7.78
C THR A 98 7.08 7.92 6.95
N ASP A 99 6.21 8.87 6.58
CA ASP A 99 6.49 10.11 5.83
C ASP A 99 6.68 11.33 6.76
N ASN A 100 6.96 11.07 8.04
CA ASN A 100 7.14 12.07 9.10
C ASN A 100 5.86 12.86 9.48
N GLU A 101 4.68 12.49 8.98
CA GLU A 101 3.41 13.07 9.46
C GLU A 101 3.03 12.59 10.88
N ARG A 102 3.56 11.43 11.31
CA ARG A 102 3.40 10.84 12.66
C ARG A 102 1.95 10.79 13.16
N GLN A 103 1.02 10.56 12.24
CA GLN A 103 -0.38 10.31 12.54
C GLN A 103 -0.52 8.92 13.15
N VAL A 104 -1.22 8.78 14.27
CA VAL A 104 -1.31 7.50 14.99
C VAL A 104 -2.30 6.55 14.33
N LYS A 105 -1.82 5.35 13.99
CA LYS A 105 -2.67 4.23 13.54
C LYS A 105 -3.07 3.33 14.70
N THR A 106 -2.10 2.92 15.51
CA THR A 106 -2.36 2.05 16.66
C THR A 106 -1.54 2.43 17.88
N VAL A 107 -2.07 2.10 19.06
CA VAL A 107 -1.36 2.13 20.34
C VAL A 107 -1.48 0.76 20.97
N GLU A 108 -0.36 0.04 21.04
CA GLU A 108 -0.25 -1.25 21.72
C GLU A 108 0.12 -1.01 23.18
N TRP A 109 -0.62 -1.61 24.11
CA TRP A 109 -0.43 -1.47 25.56
C TRP A 109 0.18 -2.74 26.15
N PHE A 110 1.24 -2.55 26.93
CA PHE A 110 2.05 -3.64 27.47
C PHE A 110 1.69 -3.93 28.93
N ASP A 111 1.71 -5.22 29.28
CA ASP A 111 1.70 -5.65 30.67
C ASP A 111 3.06 -5.38 31.36
N ARG A 112 3.19 -5.81 32.62
CA ARG A 112 4.44 -5.64 33.39
C ARG A 112 5.61 -6.47 32.86
N GLN A 113 5.36 -7.46 32.02
CA GLN A 113 6.37 -8.31 31.38
C GLN A 113 6.74 -7.82 29.97
N GLY A 114 6.12 -6.73 29.50
CA GLY A 114 6.36 -6.16 28.17
C GLY A 114 5.55 -6.83 27.06
N ARG A 115 4.54 -7.64 27.39
CA ARG A 115 3.67 -8.30 26.39
C ARG A 115 2.50 -7.40 26.03
N THR A 116 2.17 -7.32 24.73
CA THR A 116 0.98 -6.61 24.27
C THR A 116 -0.29 -7.31 24.77
N THR A 117 -1.17 -6.55 25.43
CA THR A 117 -2.44 -7.05 25.97
C THR A 117 -3.65 -6.40 25.31
N VAL A 118 -3.51 -5.16 24.87
CA VAL A 118 -4.56 -4.37 24.23
C VAL A 118 -3.96 -3.58 23.08
N ILE A 119 -4.69 -3.47 21.98
CA ILE A 119 -4.36 -2.62 20.84
C ILE A 119 -5.53 -1.66 20.61
N ASP A 120 -5.28 -0.38 20.85
CA ASP A 120 -6.18 0.70 20.49
C ASP A 120 -5.93 1.08 19.03
N ARG A 121 -6.97 1.19 18.21
CA ARG A 121 -6.90 1.61 16.79
C ARG A 121 -7.54 2.97 16.60
N TYR A 122 -6.83 3.84 15.90
CA TYR A 122 -7.26 5.20 15.57
C TYR A 122 -7.43 5.31 14.05
N ASN A 123 -8.33 6.18 13.62
CA ASN A 123 -8.60 6.40 12.21
C ASN A 123 -8.37 7.86 11.81
N GLN A 124 -8.62 8.16 10.55
CA GLN A 124 -8.40 9.47 9.95
C GLN A 124 -9.20 10.63 10.58
N TRP A 125 -10.23 10.34 11.38
CA TRP A 125 -11.01 11.37 12.10
C TRP A 125 -10.54 11.58 13.55
N GLY A 126 -9.61 10.76 14.04
CA GLY A 126 -8.87 11.01 15.31
C GLY A 126 -9.52 10.48 16.59
N TRP A 127 -10.64 9.79 16.50
CA TRP A 127 -11.19 8.92 17.56
C TRP A 127 -10.58 7.51 17.53
N LYS A 128 -10.64 6.85 18.69
CA LYS A 128 -10.34 5.42 18.83
C LYS A 128 -11.57 4.62 18.41
N PHE A 129 -11.50 3.95 17.27
CA PHE A 129 -12.65 3.29 16.65
C PHE A 129 -12.69 1.78 16.89
N ALA A 130 -11.57 1.18 17.30
CA ALA A 130 -11.52 -0.23 17.66
C ALA A 130 -10.54 -0.50 18.81
N ILE A 131 -10.87 -1.49 19.63
CA ILE A 131 -10.03 -2.01 20.71
C ILE A 131 -9.91 -3.51 20.54
N THR A 132 -8.69 -4.03 20.38
CA THR A 132 -8.43 -5.47 20.30
C THR A 132 -7.75 -5.95 21.57
N THR A 133 -8.31 -6.95 22.24
CA THR A 133 -7.66 -7.63 23.38
C THR A 133 -6.92 -8.88 22.90
N LEU A 134 -5.79 -9.20 23.55
CA LEU A 134 -4.96 -10.35 23.22
C LEU A 134 -5.00 -11.39 24.34
N ASP A 135 -4.88 -12.66 23.98
CA ASP A 135 -4.69 -13.75 24.95
C ASP A 135 -3.25 -13.79 25.50
N ALA A 136 -2.98 -14.79 26.34
CA ALA A 136 -1.66 -14.94 26.97
C ALA A 136 -0.53 -15.28 25.98
N ASP A 137 -0.88 -15.82 24.81
CA ASP A 137 0.04 -16.22 23.74
C ASP A 137 0.21 -15.11 22.67
N GLY A 138 -0.57 -14.03 22.77
CA GLY A 138 -0.52 -12.89 21.85
C GLY A 138 -1.46 -13.01 20.65
N HIS A 139 -2.37 -13.99 20.64
CA HIS A 139 -3.41 -14.05 19.62
C HIS A 139 -4.52 -13.05 19.92
N TYR A 140 -5.18 -12.54 18.87
CA TYR A 140 -6.36 -11.70 19.04
C TYR A 140 -7.47 -12.53 19.68
N ALA A 141 -8.05 -12.01 20.76
CA ALA A 141 -9.15 -12.63 21.49
C ALA A 141 -10.48 -12.01 21.08
N MET A 142 -10.58 -10.68 21.16
CA MET A 142 -11.80 -9.94 20.83
C MET A 142 -11.46 -8.58 20.24
N THR A 143 -12.21 -8.13 19.23
CA THR A 143 -12.19 -6.72 18.79
C THR A 143 -13.55 -6.10 19.04
N THR A 144 -13.56 -4.94 19.72
CA THR A 144 -14.74 -4.10 19.91
C THR A 144 -14.60 -2.85 19.05
N TYR A 145 -15.57 -2.60 18.17
CA TYR A 145 -15.64 -1.42 17.32
C TYR A 145 -16.64 -0.43 17.91
N LEU A 146 -16.23 0.83 18.09
CA LEU A 146 -16.97 1.80 18.89
C LEU A 146 -17.03 3.20 18.26
N THR A 147 -18.10 3.92 18.57
CA THR A 147 -18.30 5.35 18.27
C THR A 147 -17.49 6.23 19.24
N PRO A 148 -17.42 7.58 19.06
CA PRO A 148 -16.54 8.47 19.85
C PRO A 148 -17.04 8.61 21.28
N ASP A 149 -18.36 8.50 21.46
CA ASP A 149 -19.06 8.52 22.73
C ASP A 149 -19.01 7.15 23.44
N GLY A 150 -18.35 6.14 22.84
CA GLY A 150 -18.09 4.85 23.47
C GLY A 150 -19.19 3.82 23.28
N PHE A 151 -20.12 4.00 22.34
CA PHE A 151 -21.10 2.95 22.02
C PHE A 151 -20.44 1.83 21.22
N GLU A 152 -20.50 0.61 21.75
CA GLU A 152 -19.97 -0.60 21.10
C GLU A 152 -20.92 -1.03 19.98
N VAL A 153 -20.54 -0.80 18.74
CA VAL A 153 -21.37 -1.11 17.57
C VAL A 153 -21.22 -2.57 17.15
N LEU A 154 -19.97 -3.03 17.05
CA LEU A 154 -19.65 -4.41 16.69
C LEU A 154 -18.70 -5.02 17.73
N VAL A 155 -18.92 -6.28 18.08
CA VAL A 155 -18.00 -7.05 18.93
C VAL A 155 -17.71 -8.39 18.23
N GLU A 156 -16.47 -8.57 17.81
CA GLU A 156 -15.99 -9.77 17.11
C GLU A 156 -15.18 -10.64 18.06
N ASN A 157 -15.57 -11.90 18.19
CA ASN A 157 -14.81 -12.92 18.90
C ASN A 157 -13.89 -13.65 17.91
N HIS A 158 -12.57 -13.49 18.04
CA HIS A 158 -11.61 -14.07 17.11
C HIS A 158 -11.40 -15.58 17.28
N PHE A 159 -11.84 -16.17 18.40
CA PHE A 159 -11.79 -17.62 18.60
C PHE A 159 -12.94 -18.34 17.91
N THR A 160 -14.13 -17.75 17.89
CA THR A 160 -15.33 -18.38 17.30
C THR A 160 -15.69 -17.82 15.93
N GLY A 161 -15.25 -16.60 15.62
CA GLY A 161 -15.64 -15.83 14.43
C GLY A 161 -16.99 -15.13 14.59
N ASP A 162 -17.73 -15.34 15.67
CA ASP A 162 -19.03 -14.71 15.88
C ASP A 162 -18.87 -13.18 16.05
N ILE A 163 -19.80 -12.43 15.45
CA ILE A 163 -19.85 -10.96 15.52
C ILE A 163 -21.21 -10.54 16.05
N ILE A 164 -21.21 -9.80 17.15
CA ILE A 164 -22.41 -9.15 17.72
C ILE A 164 -22.52 -7.77 17.11
N TYR A 165 -23.69 -7.43 16.58
CA TYR A 165 -24.05 -6.09 16.13
C TYR A 165 -25.11 -5.49 17.04
N ASN A 166 -24.74 -4.46 17.81
CA ASN A 166 -25.65 -3.78 18.73
C ASN A 166 -26.39 -2.65 18.00
N HIS A 167 -27.73 -2.72 17.99
CA HIS A 167 -28.57 -1.72 17.32
C HIS A 167 -28.73 -0.45 18.15
N ASN A 168 -28.63 -0.56 19.48
CA ASN A 168 -28.81 0.56 20.41
C ASN A 168 -28.24 0.25 21.81
N HIS A 169 -28.22 1.27 22.67
CA HIS A 169 -27.79 1.15 24.07
C HIS A 169 -28.75 0.35 24.98
N GLN A 170 -29.92 -0.07 24.49
CA GLN A 170 -30.95 -0.76 25.29
C GLN A 170 -30.77 -2.29 25.25
N GLY A 171 -29.77 -2.80 24.52
CA GLY A 171 -29.43 -4.22 24.46
C GLY A 171 -30.13 -4.99 23.33
N ASP A 172 -30.67 -4.30 22.33
CA ASP A 172 -31.11 -4.96 21.08
C ASP A 172 -29.89 -5.24 20.19
N PHE A 173 -29.74 -6.48 19.75
CA PHE A 173 -28.58 -6.91 18.97
C PHE A 173 -28.93 -8.00 17.96
N SER A 174 -28.10 -8.10 16.92
CA SER A 174 -28.06 -9.23 15.99
C SER A 174 -26.74 -9.98 16.11
N LEU A 175 -26.73 -11.24 15.71
CA LEU A 175 -25.54 -12.10 15.71
C LEU A 175 -25.25 -12.56 14.29
N PHE A 176 -24.02 -12.34 13.85
CA PHE A 176 -23.46 -12.95 12.64
C PHE A 176 -22.50 -14.06 13.05
N LYS A 177 -22.51 -15.19 12.35
CA LYS A 177 -21.64 -16.34 12.65
C LYS A 177 -20.19 -16.15 12.23
N ASN A 178 -19.97 -15.25 11.28
CA ASN A 178 -18.66 -14.94 10.74
C ASN A 178 -18.74 -13.60 10.01
N ARG A 179 -17.57 -13.10 9.59
CA ARG A 179 -17.44 -11.88 8.81
C ARG A 179 -18.19 -11.95 7.48
N THR A 180 -18.22 -13.09 6.81
CA THR A 180 -18.94 -13.29 5.55
C THR A 180 -20.42 -12.96 5.68
N GLU A 181 -21.09 -13.42 6.75
CA GLU A 181 -22.50 -13.08 7.02
C GLU A 181 -22.70 -11.59 7.30
N MET A 182 -21.80 -10.96 8.05
CA MET A 182 -21.86 -9.52 8.34
C MET A 182 -21.69 -8.68 7.05
N VAL A 183 -20.73 -9.02 6.19
CA VAL A 183 -20.51 -8.32 4.91
C VAL A 183 -21.71 -8.52 3.98
N LYS A 184 -22.23 -9.75 3.89
CA LYS A 184 -23.45 -10.04 3.12
C LYS A 184 -24.64 -9.21 3.59
N TYR A 185 -24.86 -9.13 4.92
CA TYR A 185 -25.89 -8.28 5.50
C TYR A 185 -25.71 -6.81 5.07
N TYR A 186 -24.48 -6.27 5.17
CA TYR A 186 -24.19 -4.92 4.69
C TYR A 186 -24.55 -4.75 3.20
N LEU A 187 -24.10 -5.65 2.33
CA LEU A 187 -24.35 -5.55 0.89
C LEU A 187 -25.85 -5.57 0.56
N GLU A 188 -26.64 -6.41 1.25
CA GLU A 188 -28.09 -6.50 1.07
C GLU A 188 -28.86 -5.27 1.58
N HIS A 189 -28.33 -4.53 2.56
CA HIS A 189 -29.03 -3.42 3.23
C HIS A 189 -28.47 -2.03 2.91
N SER A 190 -27.29 -1.95 2.28
CA SER A 190 -26.61 -0.70 1.91
C SER A 190 -27.32 0.09 0.81
N GLY A 191 -28.15 -0.57 0.00
CA GLY A 191 -28.75 0.01 -1.20
C GLY A 191 -27.81 0.06 -2.41
N LEU A 192 -26.62 -0.54 -2.31
CA LEU A 192 -25.70 -0.69 -3.45
C LEU A 192 -26.27 -1.64 -4.51
N ALA A 193 -25.93 -1.40 -5.77
CA ALA A 193 -26.22 -2.35 -6.84
C ALA A 193 -25.19 -3.49 -6.79
N VAL A 194 -25.59 -4.69 -6.35
CA VAL A 194 -24.69 -5.84 -6.15
C VAL A 194 -25.04 -7.01 -7.07
N ASP A 195 -25.26 -6.72 -8.36
CA ASP A 195 -25.51 -7.68 -9.43
C ASP A 195 -24.22 -8.32 -9.99
N ARG A 196 -23.07 -7.66 -9.79
CA ARG A 196 -21.73 -8.13 -10.18
C ARG A 196 -20.69 -7.67 -9.17
N ILE A 197 -19.79 -8.57 -8.77
CA ILE A 197 -18.72 -8.31 -7.79
C ILE A 197 -17.35 -8.48 -8.44
N MET A 198 -16.50 -7.48 -8.26
CA MET A 198 -15.08 -7.50 -8.62
C MET A 198 -14.23 -7.54 -7.36
N TYR A 199 -13.51 -8.63 -7.11
CA TYR A 199 -12.77 -8.84 -5.87
C TYR A 199 -11.32 -9.24 -6.16
N ASN A 200 -10.39 -9.05 -5.21
CA ASN A 200 -8.95 -9.13 -5.50
C ASN A 200 -8.16 -10.17 -4.69
N THR A 201 -8.84 -11.03 -3.93
CA THR A 201 -8.22 -12.12 -3.17
C THR A 201 -9.09 -13.38 -3.24
N LEU A 202 -8.56 -14.52 -2.76
CA LEU A 202 -9.35 -15.74 -2.56
C LEU A 202 -9.80 -15.93 -1.10
N ALA A 203 -9.84 -14.85 -0.31
CA ALA A 203 -10.21 -14.83 1.10
C ALA A 203 -11.64 -14.32 1.31
N ASP A 204 -11.87 -13.21 2.01
CA ASP A 204 -13.21 -12.80 2.47
C ASP A 204 -14.11 -12.43 1.28
N GLY A 205 -13.60 -11.65 0.33
CA GLY A 205 -14.32 -11.23 -0.89
C GLY A 205 -14.76 -12.41 -1.75
N PHE A 206 -13.94 -13.46 -1.84
CA PHE A 206 -14.31 -14.71 -2.50
C PHE A 206 -15.47 -15.41 -1.78
N GLN A 207 -15.36 -15.58 -0.45
CA GLN A 207 -16.41 -16.25 0.34
C GLN A 207 -17.74 -15.50 0.27
N VAL A 208 -17.71 -14.17 0.35
CA VAL A 208 -18.91 -13.32 0.22
C VAL A 208 -19.53 -13.50 -1.16
N THR A 209 -18.72 -13.43 -2.22
CA THR A 209 -19.19 -13.61 -3.61
C THR A 209 -19.86 -14.98 -3.79
N GLU A 210 -19.25 -16.06 -3.30
CA GLU A 210 -19.84 -17.40 -3.40
C GLU A 210 -21.12 -17.54 -2.56
N SER A 211 -21.19 -16.89 -1.38
CA SER A 211 -22.41 -16.88 -0.55
C SER A 211 -23.59 -16.12 -1.19
N MET A 212 -23.30 -15.33 -2.23
CA MET A 212 -24.24 -14.52 -3.00
C MET A 212 -24.39 -14.99 -4.46
N ALA A 213 -23.90 -16.19 -4.80
CA ALA A 213 -23.84 -16.69 -6.18
C ALA A 213 -25.20 -16.73 -6.92
N GLN A 214 -26.33 -16.73 -6.21
CA GLN A 214 -27.68 -16.66 -6.81
C GLN A 214 -28.10 -15.24 -7.22
N SER A 215 -27.43 -14.22 -6.69
CA SER A 215 -27.77 -12.81 -6.89
C SER A 215 -26.69 -12.05 -7.68
N THR A 216 -25.52 -12.67 -7.89
CA THR A 216 -24.40 -12.08 -8.63
C THR A 216 -24.11 -12.87 -9.90
N HIS A 217 -23.72 -12.18 -10.97
CA HIS A 217 -23.28 -12.79 -12.23
C HIS A 217 -22.03 -12.07 -12.78
N ASP A 218 -21.33 -12.73 -13.71
CA ASP A 218 -20.16 -12.21 -14.44
C ASP A 218 -19.07 -11.61 -13.54
N ASN A 219 -18.87 -12.16 -12.34
CA ASN A 219 -17.92 -11.68 -11.35
C ASN A 219 -16.48 -11.68 -11.91
N ILE A 220 -15.58 -10.90 -11.32
CA ILE A 220 -14.16 -10.91 -11.69
C ILE A 220 -13.31 -11.06 -10.43
N LEU A 221 -12.41 -12.04 -10.44
CA LEU A 221 -11.26 -12.09 -9.54
C LEU A 221 -10.07 -11.38 -10.18
N PHE A 222 -9.56 -10.33 -9.54
CA PHE A 222 -8.27 -9.72 -9.84
C PHE A 222 -7.20 -10.30 -8.91
N TRP A 223 -6.54 -11.37 -9.34
CA TRP A 223 -5.50 -12.04 -8.57
C TRP A 223 -4.19 -11.23 -8.55
N GLN A 224 -3.77 -10.84 -7.35
CA GLN A 224 -2.60 -9.99 -7.09
C GLN A 224 -1.51 -10.69 -6.26
N GLU A 225 -1.71 -11.94 -5.83
CA GLU A 225 -0.75 -12.68 -5.03
C GLU A 225 0.23 -13.49 -5.90
N PRO A 226 1.45 -13.82 -5.41
CA PRO A 226 2.37 -14.66 -6.15
C PRO A 226 1.82 -16.08 -6.33
N ILE A 227 2.15 -16.70 -7.47
CA ILE A 227 1.94 -18.14 -7.70
C ILE A 227 3.29 -18.84 -7.59
N THR A 228 3.39 -19.85 -6.73
CA THR A 228 4.62 -20.61 -6.49
C THR A 228 4.53 -22.01 -7.09
N ASP A 229 4.21 -23.03 -6.29
CA ASP A 229 4.34 -24.43 -6.70
C ASP A 229 3.04 -25.03 -7.22
N SER A 230 1.89 -24.45 -6.85
CA SER A 230 0.58 -24.98 -7.19
C SER A 230 -0.46 -23.88 -7.40
N VAL A 231 -1.52 -24.23 -8.13
CA VAL A 231 -2.69 -23.37 -8.30
C VAL A 231 -3.48 -23.38 -6.97
N PRO A 232 -3.86 -22.21 -6.42
CA PRO A 232 -4.65 -22.14 -5.20
C PRO A 232 -5.93 -22.98 -5.29
N GLY A 233 -6.31 -23.63 -4.19
CA GLY A 233 -7.47 -24.53 -4.16
C GLY A 233 -8.78 -23.84 -4.57
N ASN A 234 -9.04 -22.63 -4.04
CA ASN A 234 -10.21 -21.83 -4.41
C ASN A 234 -10.19 -21.37 -5.87
N MET A 235 -9.00 -21.15 -6.46
CA MET A 235 -8.86 -20.84 -7.88
C MET A 235 -9.18 -22.07 -8.74
N THR A 236 -8.67 -23.23 -8.35
CA THR A 236 -9.01 -24.52 -9.00
C THR A 236 -10.51 -24.78 -8.96
N TYR A 237 -11.17 -24.48 -7.84
CA TYR A 237 -12.62 -24.56 -7.72
C TYR A 237 -13.33 -23.66 -8.75
N LEU A 238 -12.93 -22.38 -8.87
CA LEU A 238 -13.50 -21.46 -9.85
C LEU A 238 -13.35 -21.94 -11.30
N LEU A 239 -12.17 -22.47 -11.64
CA LEU A 239 -11.85 -22.98 -12.99
C LEU A 239 -12.58 -24.27 -13.38
N THR A 240 -13.05 -25.03 -12.39
CA THR A 240 -13.64 -26.37 -12.60
C THR A 240 -15.14 -26.44 -12.31
N LYS A 241 -15.73 -25.33 -11.84
CA LYS A 241 -17.16 -25.25 -11.54
C LYS A 241 -17.99 -25.46 -12.81
N ALA A 242 -19.08 -26.22 -12.71
CA ALA A 242 -19.93 -26.56 -13.85
C ALA A 242 -20.60 -25.33 -14.50
N GLU A 243 -20.87 -24.30 -13.70
CA GLU A 243 -21.40 -23.01 -14.15
C GLU A 243 -20.41 -21.91 -13.74
N PRO A 244 -19.41 -21.62 -14.60
CA PRO A 244 -18.45 -20.55 -14.35
C PRO A 244 -19.17 -19.20 -14.38
N ASN A 245 -19.13 -18.49 -13.25
CA ASN A 245 -19.69 -17.14 -13.12
C ASN A 245 -18.62 -16.11 -12.73
N THR A 246 -17.34 -16.51 -12.74
CA THR A 246 -16.22 -15.64 -12.37
C THR A 246 -15.09 -15.74 -13.39
N LYS A 247 -14.70 -14.60 -13.95
CA LYS A 247 -13.49 -14.45 -14.76
C LYS A 247 -12.28 -14.26 -13.87
N ILE A 248 -11.15 -14.89 -14.20
CA ILE A 248 -9.89 -14.73 -13.47
C ILE A 248 -8.96 -13.81 -14.27
N VAL A 249 -8.59 -12.70 -13.65
CA VAL A 249 -7.65 -11.71 -14.16
C VAL A 249 -6.42 -11.70 -13.25
N VAL A 250 -5.23 -11.86 -13.79
CA VAL A 250 -3.97 -11.85 -13.03
C VAL A 250 -3.20 -10.58 -13.31
N GLN A 251 -2.78 -9.86 -12.27
CA GLN A 251 -2.19 -8.52 -12.41
C GLN A 251 -0.67 -8.46 -12.35
N HIS A 252 -0.02 -9.55 -11.97
CA HIS A 252 1.44 -9.66 -12.00
C HIS A 252 1.88 -10.63 -13.08
N ARG A 253 2.81 -10.19 -13.93
CA ARG A 253 3.25 -10.96 -15.09
C ARG A 253 3.90 -12.29 -14.69
N SER A 254 4.77 -12.26 -13.67
CA SER A 254 5.41 -13.45 -13.11
C SER A 254 4.39 -14.47 -12.58
N ALA A 255 3.36 -14.01 -11.89
CA ALA A 255 2.28 -14.87 -11.38
C ALA A 255 1.45 -15.45 -12.54
N TYR A 256 1.14 -14.66 -13.56
CA TYR A 256 0.41 -15.12 -14.74
C TYR A 256 1.19 -16.19 -15.52
N ASP A 257 2.46 -15.91 -15.84
CA ASP A 257 3.30 -16.84 -16.58
C ASP A 257 3.44 -18.16 -15.81
N ARG A 258 3.65 -18.09 -14.49
CA ARG A 258 3.71 -19.28 -13.63
C ARG A 258 2.39 -20.04 -13.58
N LEU A 259 1.26 -19.34 -13.52
CA LEU A 259 -0.06 -19.95 -13.55
C LEU A 259 -0.30 -20.67 -14.89
N MET A 260 0.13 -20.09 -16.02
CA MET A 260 0.01 -20.70 -17.34
C MET A 260 0.84 -21.99 -17.47
N GLU A 261 1.99 -22.09 -16.79
CA GLU A 261 2.77 -23.33 -16.73
C GLU A 261 2.04 -24.46 -15.98
N LEU A 262 1.36 -24.11 -14.89
CA LEU A 262 0.69 -25.06 -14.01
C LEU A 262 -0.68 -25.49 -14.54
N LEU A 263 -1.36 -24.64 -15.32
CA LEU A 263 -2.71 -24.92 -15.78
C LEU A 263 -2.76 -25.90 -16.97
N PRO A 264 -3.72 -26.84 -16.96
CA PRO A 264 -4.13 -27.60 -18.12
C PRO A 264 -4.51 -26.68 -19.30
N ALA A 265 -4.24 -27.13 -20.53
CA ALA A 265 -4.43 -26.30 -21.73
C ALA A 265 -5.87 -25.80 -21.91
N ASP A 266 -6.86 -26.60 -21.53
CA ASP A 266 -8.30 -26.31 -21.57
C ASP A 266 -8.76 -25.28 -20.52
N GLN A 267 -7.91 -24.93 -19.54
CA GLN A 267 -8.22 -23.94 -18.51
C GLN A 267 -7.54 -22.59 -18.76
N ARG A 268 -6.55 -22.53 -19.65
CA ARG A 268 -5.74 -21.31 -19.88
C ARG A 268 -6.57 -20.16 -20.46
N ASP A 269 -7.54 -20.46 -21.32
CA ASP A 269 -8.41 -19.44 -21.94
C ASP A 269 -9.36 -18.76 -20.92
N GLN A 270 -9.51 -19.33 -19.72
CA GLN A 270 -10.33 -18.76 -18.64
C GLN A 270 -9.58 -17.71 -17.80
N VAL A 271 -8.26 -17.57 -18.01
CA VAL A 271 -7.39 -16.67 -17.26
C VAL A 271 -6.83 -15.61 -18.19
N THR A 272 -6.93 -14.35 -17.79
CA THR A 272 -6.43 -13.21 -18.57
C THR A 272 -5.37 -12.45 -17.78
N TYR A 273 -4.29 -12.03 -18.43
CA TYR A 273 -3.35 -11.06 -17.85
C TYR A 273 -3.88 -9.64 -18.06
N LEU A 274 -3.85 -8.81 -17.01
CA LEU A 274 -4.15 -7.39 -17.11
C LEU A 274 -3.32 -6.62 -16.09
N GLY A 275 -2.40 -5.78 -16.57
CA GLY A 275 -1.53 -4.96 -15.72
C GLY A 275 -2.26 -3.82 -15.01
N PHE A 276 -1.56 -2.72 -14.72
CA PHE A 276 -2.10 -1.53 -14.06
C PHE A 276 -2.00 -0.30 -14.95
N ILE A 277 -2.97 0.61 -14.83
CA ILE A 277 -2.88 1.94 -15.45
C ILE A 277 -2.30 2.88 -14.41
N TYR A 278 -1.14 3.48 -14.70
CA TYR A 278 -0.44 4.36 -13.78
C TYR A 278 -0.75 5.85 -14.06
N PRO A 279 -0.95 6.67 -13.02
CA PRO A 279 -1.24 8.09 -13.17
C PRO A 279 0.04 8.91 -13.36
N PHE A 280 0.73 8.75 -14.50
CA PHE A 280 1.94 9.53 -14.79
C PHE A 280 1.65 11.04 -14.76
N ARG A 281 2.40 11.77 -13.93
CA ARG A 281 2.19 13.20 -13.63
C ARG A 281 2.80 14.12 -14.67
N ARG A 282 3.85 13.66 -15.35
CA ARG A 282 4.56 14.40 -16.40
C ARG A 282 5.32 13.45 -17.32
N GLN A 283 5.81 14.00 -18.42
CA GLN A 283 6.79 13.33 -19.28
C GLN A 283 8.21 13.57 -18.76
N ASN A 284 9.11 12.63 -19.08
CA ASN A 284 10.54 12.83 -18.90
C ASN A 284 11.05 13.90 -19.89
N GLN A 285 11.91 14.80 -19.46
CA GLN A 285 12.45 15.88 -20.30
C GLN A 285 13.94 15.71 -20.62
N GLN A 286 14.51 14.53 -20.32
CA GLN A 286 15.92 14.18 -20.55
C GLN A 286 16.89 15.17 -19.89
N ARG A 287 16.49 15.79 -18.77
CA ARG A 287 17.36 16.70 -18.01
C ARG A 287 18.46 15.90 -17.31
N PRO A 288 19.72 16.36 -17.33
CA PRO A 288 20.83 15.71 -16.64
C PRO A 288 20.80 16.02 -15.14
N THR A 289 19.68 15.69 -14.49
CA THR A 289 19.43 15.98 -13.08
C THR A 289 18.93 14.70 -12.42
N ALA A 290 19.73 14.22 -11.47
CA ALA A 290 19.42 13.09 -10.63
C ALA A 290 18.96 13.55 -9.25
N VAL A 291 18.06 12.78 -8.65
CA VAL A 291 17.68 12.93 -7.25
C VAL A 291 17.74 11.58 -6.53
N THR A 292 18.11 11.62 -5.26
CA THR A 292 18.03 10.48 -4.34
C THR A 292 17.67 10.99 -2.94
N PHE A 293 16.89 10.21 -2.20
CA PHE A 293 16.47 10.56 -0.84
C PHE A 293 17.01 9.54 0.15
N THR A 294 17.54 10.03 1.27
CA THR A 294 18.22 9.18 2.25
C THR A 294 17.90 9.55 3.69
N ASN A 295 17.94 8.55 4.56
CA ASN A 295 17.98 8.68 6.02
C ASN A 295 19.31 8.16 6.61
N SER A 296 20.29 7.92 5.74
CA SER A 296 21.60 7.34 6.02
C SER A 296 22.71 8.15 5.33
N ASP A 297 23.94 8.03 5.83
CA ASP A 297 25.13 8.57 5.16
C ASP A 297 25.88 7.52 4.31
N GLN A 298 25.24 6.35 4.14
CA GLN A 298 25.72 5.26 3.30
C GLN A 298 25.00 5.30 1.96
N MET A 299 25.68 5.88 0.97
CA MET A 299 25.24 6.00 -0.40
C MET A 299 26.15 5.14 -1.28
N GLU A 300 25.58 4.15 -1.96
CA GLU A 300 26.33 3.21 -2.77
C GLU A 300 26.92 3.88 -4.01
N GLN A 301 28.22 3.70 -4.24
CA GLN A 301 28.97 4.23 -5.39
C GLN A 301 28.80 5.74 -5.72
N LEU A 302 28.27 6.56 -4.80
CA LEU A 302 28.02 7.98 -5.06
C LEU A 302 29.27 8.74 -5.52
N GLU A 303 30.42 8.47 -4.89
CA GLU A 303 31.68 9.12 -5.26
C GLU A 303 32.13 8.78 -6.69
N ALA A 304 32.00 7.52 -7.10
CA ALA A 304 32.33 7.09 -8.45
C ALA A 304 31.40 7.74 -9.49
N LEU A 305 30.08 7.76 -9.21
CA LEU A 305 29.09 8.38 -10.08
C LEU A 305 29.32 9.88 -10.25
N VAL A 306 29.48 10.61 -9.15
CA VAL A 306 29.69 12.07 -9.17
C VAL A 306 30.95 12.46 -9.95
N LYS A 307 32.04 11.71 -9.78
CA LYS A 307 33.31 11.96 -10.50
C LYS A 307 33.24 11.63 -11.99
N THR A 308 32.48 10.61 -12.36
CA THR A 308 32.45 10.09 -13.74
C THR A 308 31.38 10.77 -14.60
N LEU A 309 30.38 11.39 -13.96
CA LEU A 309 29.26 12.08 -14.62
C LEU A 309 29.23 13.58 -14.26
N PRO A 310 30.27 14.38 -14.60
CA PRO A 310 30.34 15.80 -14.24
C PRO A 310 29.23 16.65 -14.87
N GLN A 311 28.59 16.16 -15.94
CA GLN A 311 27.46 16.82 -16.59
C GLN A 311 26.12 16.62 -15.86
N VAL A 312 26.03 15.66 -14.94
CA VAL A 312 24.81 15.35 -14.18
C VAL A 312 24.82 16.10 -12.85
N THR A 313 23.76 16.84 -12.57
CA THR A 313 23.53 17.44 -11.25
C THR A 313 22.92 16.39 -10.31
N PHE A 314 23.61 16.08 -9.22
CA PHE A 314 23.16 15.12 -8.20
C PHE A 314 22.55 15.86 -7.01
N ASN A 315 21.24 15.72 -6.81
CA ASN A 315 20.54 16.25 -5.63
C ASN A 315 20.35 15.15 -4.60
N VAL A 316 20.91 15.33 -3.40
CA VAL A 316 20.77 14.38 -2.28
C VAL A 316 19.95 15.03 -1.18
N GLY A 317 18.74 14.54 -0.95
CA GLY A 317 17.84 15.03 0.10
C GLY A 317 17.83 14.12 1.32
N ALA A 318 17.89 14.70 2.52
CA ALA A 318 17.75 13.94 3.78
C ALA A 318 16.73 14.58 4.71
N LEU A 319 15.85 13.77 5.32
CA LEU A 319 14.87 14.25 6.32
C LEU A 319 15.51 14.63 7.65
N THR A 320 16.76 14.23 7.87
CA THR A 320 17.54 14.48 9.07
C THR A 320 18.73 15.39 8.77
N GLU A 321 19.49 15.72 9.81
CA GLU A 321 20.85 16.22 9.66
C GLU A 321 21.70 15.23 8.83
N MET A 322 22.68 15.76 8.10
CA MET A 322 23.65 14.97 7.35
C MET A 322 24.95 14.80 8.14
N SER A 323 25.58 13.63 8.01
CA SER A 323 26.90 13.41 8.62
C SER A 323 28.00 14.16 7.87
N THR A 324 29.15 14.35 8.51
CA THR A 324 30.34 14.94 7.87
C THR A 324 30.79 14.19 6.63
N LYS A 325 30.52 12.87 6.55
CA LYS A 325 30.82 12.05 5.38
C LYS A 325 29.99 12.52 4.18
N LEU A 326 28.68 12.64 4.33
CA LEU A 326 27.81 13.08 3.25
C LEU A 326 28.02 14.56 2.91
N LEU A 327 28.21 15.42 3.92
CA LEU A 327 28.55 16.84 3.72
C LEU A 327 29.87 17.05 2.96
N SER A 328 30.79 16.09 3.01
CA SER A 328 32.05 16.20 2.24
C SER A 328 31.84 16.19 0.73
N PHE A 329 30.68 15.78 0.23
CA PHE A 329 30.36 15.82 -1.20
C PHE A 329 30.06 17.23 -1.73
N ASP A 330 29.87 18.23 -0.86
CA ASP A 330 29.77 19.65 -1.23
C ASP A 330 31.04 20.17 -1.95
N GLN A 331 32.13 19.41 -1.89
CA GLN A 331 33.36 19.69 -2.64
C GLN A 331 33.21 19.50 -4.17
N TYR A 332 32.16 18.82 -4.64
CA TYR A 332 31.93 18.57 -6.06
C TYR A 332 30.90 19.56 -6.60
N ASP A 333 31.26 20.32 -7.64
CA ASP A 333 30.41 21.36 -8.24
C ASP A 333 29.07 20.85 -8.78
N ASN A 334 28.97 19.54 -9.08
CA ASN A 334 27.79 18.88 -9.61
C ASN A 334 26.94 18.18 -8.52
N VAL A 335 27.17 18.47 -7.23
CA VAL A 335 26.38 17.92 -6.11
C VAL A 335 25.68 19.03 -5.34
N ASN A 336 24.39 18.84 -5.08
CA ASN A 336 23.59 19.67 -4.19
C ASN A 336 23.09 18.83 -3.00
N LEU A 337 23.36 19.28 -1.78
CA LEU A 337 22.94 18.61 -0.56
C LEU A 337 21.80 19.38 0.12
N TYR A 338 20.74 18.64 0.51
CA TYR A 338 19.57 19.20 1.19
C TYR A 338 19.38 18.51 2.55
N PRO A 339 20.13 18.92 3.60
CA PRO A 339 19.91 18.45 4.96
C PRO A 339 18.57 18.98 5.49
N GLN A 340 17.87 18.19 6.31
CA GLN A 340 16.55 18.53 6.86
C GLN A 340 15.56 19.04 5.79
N ILE A 341 15.51 18.32 4.67
CA ILE A 341 14.70 18.70 3.51
C ILE A 341 13.22 18.85 3.90
N LEU A 342 12.59 19.92 3.41
CA LEU A 342 11.17 20.16 3.58
C LEU A 342 10.37 19.52 2.45
N GLN A 343 9.10 19.21 2.69
CA GLN A 343 8.23 18.62 1.66
C GLN A 343 8.16 19.49 0.39
N THR A 344 8.19 20.82 0.53
CA THR A 344 8.22 21.75 -0.62
C THR A 344 9.46 21.58 -1.50
N ASP A 345 10.60 21.24 -0.90
CA ASP A 345 11.83 20.98 -1.65
C ASP A 345 11.80 19.59 -2.27
N VAL A 346 11.26 18.59 -1.58
CA VAL A 346 11.00 17.25 -2.15
C VAL A 346 10.15 17.38 -3.41
N ASP A 347 9.01 18.06 -3.33
CA ASP A 347 8.10 18.25 -4.45
C ASP A 347 8.80 18.95 -5.64
N ARG A 348 9.59 19.99 -5.35
CA ARG A 348 10.39 20.70 -6.36
C ARG A 348 11.41 19.77 -7.03
N LEU A 349 12.23 19.07 -6.24
CA LEU A 349 13.26 18.17 -6.77
C LEU A 349 12.65 17.06 -7.64
N VAL A 350 11.49 16.53 -7.26
CA VAL A 350 10.78 15.52 -8.04
C VAL A 350 10.26 16.05 -9.38
N GLN A 351 9.89 17.33 -9.45
CA GLN A 351 9.50 17.97 -10.73
C GLN A 351 10.70 18.28 -11.62
N GLU A 352 11.88 18.54 -11.02
CA GLU A 352 13.08 19.01 -11.72
C GLU A 352 14.01 17.87 -12.20
N ALA A 353 14.08 16.76 -11.47
CA ALA A 353 14.95 15.63 -11.80
C ALA A 353 14.31 14.67 -12.81
N ASP A 354 15.07 14.13 -13.75
CA ASP A 354 14.59 13.10 -14.71
C ASP A 354 15.21 11.72 -14.47
N LEU A 355 16.14 11.63 -13.51
CA LEU A 355 16.78 10.40 -13.06
C LEU A 355 16.53 10.24 -11.56
N TYR A 356 16.13 9.05 -11.12
CA TYR A 356 16.12 8.67 -9.72
C TYR A 356 17.12 7.54 -9.49
N LEU A 357 18.11 7.80 -8.64
CA LEU A 357 19.14 6.82 -8.33
C LEU A 357 18.85 6.22 -6.97
N ASP A 358 18.42 4.96 -6.94
CA ASP A 358 18.15 4.25 -5.70
C ASP A 358 19.43 3.62 -5.15
N ILE A 359 20.24 4.47 -4.53
CA ILE A 359 21.59 4.17 -4.03
C ILE A 359 21.71 4.36 -2.52
N ASN A 360 20.59 4.56 -1.82
CA ASN A 360 20.55 4.66 -0.37
C ASN A 360 20.56 3.26 0.27
N HIS A 361 21.39 3.03 1.30
CA HIS A 361 21.40 1.78 2.07
C HIS A 361 20.39 1.75 3.23
N GLY A 362 19.98 2.91 3.72
CA GLY A 362 18.96 3.01 4.75
C GLY A 362 17.56 2.82 4.18
N ASN A 363 16.55 2.66 5.02
CA ASN A 363 15.17 2.42 4.57
C ASN A 363 14.69 3.46 3.56
N GLU A 364 13.86 3.03 2.62
CA GLU A 364 13.12 3.93 1.74
C GLU A 364 12.33 4.95 2.56
N ILE A 365 12.38 6.20 2.11
CA ILE A 365 11.62 7.30 2.66
C ILE A 365 10.80 7.94 1.54
N LEU A 366 9.69 8.59 1.91
CA LEU A 366 8.87 9.38 0.99
C LEU A 366 8.24 8.58 -0.17
N ASP A 367 8.22 7.24 -0.09
CA ASP A 367 7.81 6.37 -1.20
C ASP A 367 8.52 6.77 -2.51
N ALA A 368 9.84 7.01 -2.39
CA ALA A 368 10.62 7.70 -3.40
C ALA A 368 10.66 6.95 -4.73
N SER A 369 10.72 5.61 -4.72
CA SER A 369 10.72 4.80 -5.94
C SER A 369 9.40 4.94 -6.70
N ARG A 370 8.26 4.84 -5.98
CA ARG A 370 6.94 5.05 -6.58
C ARG A 370 6.76 6.47 -7.08
N THR A 371 7.20 7.45 -6.28
CA THR A 371 7.11 8.88 -6.63
C THR A 371 7.93 9.19 -7.89
N ALA A 372 9.13 8.63 -8.01
CA ALA A 372 9.96 8.73 -9.20
C ALA A 372 9.28 8.11 -10.43
N PHE A 373 8.71 6.91 -10.26
CA PHE A 373 7.99 6.21 -11.33
C PHE A 373 6.78 7.02 -11.82
N GLU A 374 5.93 7.51 -10.91
CA GLU A 374 4.77 8.35 -11.27
C GLU A 374 5.17 9.70 -11.89
N ASN A 375 6.38 10.20 -11.66
CA ASN A 375 6.92 11.39 -12.32
C ASN A 375 7.74 11.06 -13.58
N ASN A 376 7.65 9.82 -14.04
CA ASN A 376 8.29 9.32 -15.26
C ASN A 376 9.81 9.53 -15.29
N MET A 377 10.47 9.39 -14.13
CA MET A 377 11.92 9.36 -14.05
C MET A 377 12.44 7.98 -14.48
N LEU A 378 13.64 7.95 -15.07
CA LEU A 378 14.38 6.70 -15.21
C LEU A 378 14.94 6.31 -13.84
N ILE A 379 14.57 5.12 -13.36
CA ILE A 379 14.98 4.60 -12.06
C ILE A 379 16.10 3.59 -12.28
N ALA A 380 17.22 3.80 -11.61
CA ALA A 380 18.34 2.86 -11.63
C ALA A 380 19.01 2.78 -10.26
N GLY A 381 19.69 1.69 -9.97
CA GLY A 381 20.34 1.50 -8.68
C GLY A 381 21.14 0.22 -8.60
N PHE A 382 21.49 -0.17 -7.39
CA PHE A 382 22.24 -1.41 -7.13
C PHE A 382 21.37 -2.46 -6.45
N ASP A 383 21.72 -3.73 -6.65
CA ASP A 383 20.96 -4.88 -6.12
C ASP A 383 20.73 -4.80 -4.61
N GLN A 384 21.70 -4.25 -3.87
CA GLN A 384 21.65 -4.09 -2.42
C GLN A 384 20.92 -2.83 -1.94
N THR A 385 20.63 -1.87 -2.82
CA THR A 385 20.01 -0.58 -2.46
C THR A 385 18.63 -0.39 -3.08
N VAL A 386 18.28 -1.08 -4.16
CA VAL A 386 16.96 -0.94 -4.80
C VAL A 386 15.87 -1.42 -3.85
N HIS A 387 15.06 -0.48 -3.38
CA HIS A 387 13.99 -0.69 -2.41
C HIS A 387 12.75 -1.30 -3.06
N ASN A 388 12.38 -0.81 -4.24
CA ASN A 388 11.16 -1.23 -4.93
C ASN A 388 11.44 -1.77 -6.34
N ARG A 389 11.68 -3.09 -6.41
CA ARG A 389 11.94 -3.82 -7.67
C ARG A 389 10.75 -3.90 -8.62
N ARG A 390 9.55 -3.48 -8.21
CA ARG A 390 8.39 -3.41 -9.13
C ARG A 390 8.54 -2.27 -10.13
N PHE A 391 9.16 -1.16 -9.71
CA PHE A 391 9.28 0.05 -10.53
C PHE A 391 10.65 0.22 -11.18
N THR A 392 11.61 -0.63 -10.86
CA THR A 392 12.96 -0.63 -11.45
C THR A 392 13.10 -1.83 -12.38
N SER A 393 13.37 -1.58 -13.67
CA SER A 393 13.64 -2.66 -14.63
C SER A 393 14.83 -3.49 -14.16
N PRO A 394 14.84 -4.84 -14.29
CA PRO A 394 16.00 -5.66 -13.97
C PRO A 394 17.26 -5.24 -14.75
N GLU A 395 17.10 -4.65 -15.93
CA GLU A 395 18.19 -4.13 -16.75
C GLU A 395 18.84 -2.85 -16.18
N HIS A 396 18.19 -2.22 -15.18
CA HIS A 396 18.65 -1.00 -14.51
C HIS A 396 19.13 -1.27 -13.07
N ILE A 397 19.24 -2.55 -12.70
CA ILE A 397 19.74 -2.99 -11.39
C ILE A 397 21.12 -3.63 -11.58
N TYR A 398 22.13 -3.03 -10.95
CA TYR A 398 23.53 -3.42 -11.11
C TYR A 398 24.10 -4.02 -9.84
N GLN A 399 25.12 -4.87 -9.94
CA GLN A 399 25.96 -5.17 -8.78
C GLN A 399 26.86 -3.98 -8.44
N PRO A 400 27.31 -3.82 -7.19
CA PRO A 400 28.10 -2.66 -6.78
C PRO A 400 29.40 -2.47 -7.58
N ASP A 401 29.99 -3.54 -8.09
CA ASP A 401 31.19 -3.52 -8.94
C ASP A 401 30.90 -3.20 -10.42
N GLN A 402 29.63 -3.10 -10.81
CA GLN A 402 29.15 -2.76 -12.15
C GLN A 402 28.77 -1.27 -12.29
N VAL A 403 29.37 -0.38 -11.50
CA VAL A 403 29.10 1.06 -11.56
C VAL A 403 29.35 1.65 -12.96
N GLU A 404 30.30 1.11 -13.71
CA GLU A 404 30.59 1.54 -15.09
C GLU A 404 29.42 1.27 -16.04
N ASP A 405 28.66 0.19 -15.84
CA ASP A 405 27.48 -0.14 -16.64
C ASP A 405 26.34 0.86 -16.36
N LEU A 406 26.15 1.26 -15.09
CA LEU A 406 25.20 2.32 -14.72
C LEU A 406 25.60 3.68 -15.32
N VAL A 407 26.89 4.03 -15.28
CA VAL A 407 27.42 5.24 -15.94
C VAL A 407 27.14 5.18 -17.45
N HIS A 408 27.35 4.04 -18.08
CA HIS A 408 27.07 3.85 -19.51
C HIS A 408 25.58 4.03 -19.82
N LEU A 409 24.68 3.45 -19.03
CA LEU A 409 23.23 3.68 -19.15
C LEU A 409 22.91 5.18 -19.10
N ILE A 410 23.39 5.89 -18.07
CA ILE A 410 23.09 7.31 -17.87
C ILE A 410 23.61 8.16 -19.05
N ASN A 411 24.84 7.94 -19.49
CA ASN A 411 25.37 8.66 -20.66
C ASN A 411 24.53 8.39 -21.91
N THR A 412 24.20 7.13 -22.17
CA THR A 412 23.42 6.73 -23.35
C THR A 412 22.06 7.43 -23.39
N VAL A 413 21.31 7.42 -22.29
CA VAL A 413 19.97 8.02 -22.24
C VAL A 413 20.00 9.55 -22.22
N LEU A 414 21.11 10.17 -21.82
CA LEU A 414 21.27 11.63 -21.89
C LEU A 414 21.74 12.10 -23.27
N GLU A 415 22.39 11.25 -24.06
CA GLU A 415 22.82 11.55 -25.42
C GLU A 415 21.75 11.24 -26.49
N ASP A 416 20.93 10.20 -26.29
CA ASP A 416 19.91 9.76 -27.25
C ASP A 416 18.53 9.64 -26.60
N GLY A 417 17.60 10.50 -27.04
CA GLY A 417 16.22 10.49 -26.56
C GLY A 417 15.44 9.23 -26.94
N ASN A 418 15.79 8.54 -28.03
CA ASN A 418 15.17 7.25 -28.35
C ASN A 418 15.64 6.16 -27.38
N ALA A 419 16.93 6.16 -27.03
CA ALA A 419 17.45 5.25 -26.03
C ALA A 419 16.77 5.48 -24.67
N LEU A 420 16.56 6.74 -24.26
CA LEU A 420 15.79 7.05 -23.05
C LEU A 420 14.37 6.47 -23.11
N GLU A 421 13.64 6.71 -24.21
CA GLU A 421 12.27 6.20 -24.39
C GLU A 421 12.23 4.67 -24.33
N ASP A 422 13.18 3.98 -24.96
CA ASP A 422 13.28 2.51 -24.90
C ASP A 422 13.48 2.01 -23.47
N GLN A 423 14.32 2.69 -22.67
CA GLN A 423 14.55 2.34 -21.26
C GLN A 423 13.34 2.63 -20.39
N LEU A 424 12.65 3.76 -20.60
CA LEU A 424 11.40 4.06 -19.90
C LEU A 424 10.31 3.03 -20.22
N GLN A 425 10.15 2.65 -21.49
CA GLN A 425 9.20 1.60 -21.87
C GLN A 425 9.55 0.25 -21.26
N ALA A 426 10.84 -0.11 -21.15
CA ALA A 426 11.26 -1.31 -20.44
C ALA A 426 10.84 -1.26 -18.96
N GLN A 427 11.03 -0.12 -18.31
CA GLN A 427 10.62 0.12 -16.92
C GLN A 427 9.09 0.03 -16.76
N TRP A 428 8.30 0.67 -17.63
CA TRP A 428 6.83 0.63 -17.57
C TRP A 428 6.30 -0.78 -17.82
N ARG A 429 6.82 -1.49 -18.83
CA ARG A 429 6.44 -2.89 -19.11
C ARG A 429 6.76 -3.81 -17.94
N HIS A 430 7.92 -3.63 -17.31
CA HIS A 430 8.31 -4.39 -16.12
C HIS A 430 7.36 -4.14 -14.94
N ALA A 431 6.95 -2.89 -14.74
CA ALA A 431 5.92 -2.53 -13.77
C ALA A 431 4.51 -3.01 -14.16
N GLY A 432 4.34 -3.60 -15.35
CA GLY A 432 3.05 -4.07 -15.84
C GLY A 432 2.12 -2.94 -16.25
N GLU A 433 2.64 -1.87 -16.88
CA GLU A 433 1.80 -0.82 -17.47
C GLU A 433 0.77 -1.41 -18.46
N GLU A 434 -0.45 -0.90 -18.38
CA GLU A 434 -1.58 -1.34 -19.19
C GLU A 434 -2.37 -0.16 -19.76
N THR A 435 -3.16 -0.43 -20.80
CA THR A 435 -3.94 0.60 -21.49
C THR A 435 -5.41 0.65 -21.03
N VAL A 436 -6.00 1.86 -21.08
CA VAL A 436 -7.44 2.06 -20.86
C VAL A 436 -8.29 1.20 -21.80
N ALA A 437 -7.86 1.05 -23.06
CA ALA A 437 -8.60 0.27 -24.06
C ALA A 437 -8.66 -1.22 -23.68
N HIS A 438 -7.54 -1.80 -23.22
CA HIS A 438 -7.50 -3.20 -22.79
C HIS A 438 -8.31 -3.42 -21.51
N TYR A 439 -8.26 -2.49 -20.54
CA TYR A 439 -9.12 -2.53 -19.35
C TYR A 439 -10.61 -2.57 -19.73
N LYS A 440 -11.06 -1.68 -20.62
CA LYS A 440 -12.45 -1.64 -21.09
C LYS A 440 -12.86 -2.93 -21.81
N GLN A 441 -11.95 -3.59 -22.51
CA GLN A 441 -12.19 -4.88 -23.17
C GLN A 441 -12.27 -6.05 -22.17
N VAL A 442 -11.46 -6.03 -21.11
CA VAL A 442 -11.40 -7.14 -20.14
C VAL A 442 -12.53 -7.07 -19.12
N ILE A 443 -12.92 -5.86 -18.70
CA ILE A 443 -13.92 -5.62 -17.66
C ILE A 443 -15.33 -5.46 -18.24
N GLY A 444 -15.44 -4.70 -19.34
CA GLY A 444 -16.70 -4.49 -20.07
C GLY A 444 -17.22 -5.77 -20.68
#